data_AF-A0A3E0PTC9-F1
#
_entry.id   AF-A0A3E0PTC9-F1
#
_cell.length_a   1.000
_cell.length_b   1.000
_cell.length_c   1.000
_cell.angle_alpha   90.00
_cell.angle_beta   90.00
_cell.angle_gamma   90.00
#
_symmetry.space_group_name_H-M   'P 1'
#
loop_
_entity.id
_entity.type
_entity.pdbx_description
1 polymer ?
#
loop_
_entity_poly.entity_id
_entity_poly.type
_entity_poly.pdbx_seq_one_letter_code
_entity_poly.pdbx_strand_id
1 'polypeptide(L)'
;MVGQPDKSKLRTATIATGVLGVLWLACWADWQYFHQLTGLVGRVVSWSVFTAGVVVSLVWLWWWTRPQRRSSQKTSAFASACAVVLCQYSVFVADAFGLGGLRATLARASTAIVFVLGLAWVIWWVDSFAYDRARQRRRTPDQDAQDRPGKRIWDPRDTQAWYYGTKNRKLNQSVTTLLGYSLSFLLVFMLLTQVGGCHEVYEMPAGGGQQQAIAQTVKVQRVIQKKYVINPFSSIKFNVRDLDDVKLQFDEITEHAYTVGYGQGAGAGFAGGTSQGRVRFIRLEYQGGDWDQDFGIGADLNMLVEYGLRTKQKVAERTESRLISQLANFPPEKSPPLVYMTGQKSIVVSNDEVKVLREYLLEKHGMLFGDNGGSRHFHNQFVAMMRRVLPNVDPVPVPLDDVIHRVPYQVPFLPYVAPHGGTDALGWRVEGRWVCYYHPGDIGDAWTDDHSGVPKEIYEACYQLGTNVIFYSHVEYSKWLSSRRKAP
;
A
#
# COMPACT_ATOMS: atom_id res chain seq x y z
N MET A 1 -13.47 56.32 28.03
CA MET A 1 -12.07 55.98 27.68
C MET A 1 -11.92 54.47 27.73
N VAL A 2 -11.99 53.78 26.59
CA VAL A 2 -11.78 52.32 26.53
C VAL A 2 -10.30 52.08 26.24
N GLY A 3 -9.61 51.43 27.18
CA GLY A 3 -8.15 51.27 27.17
C GLY A 3 -7.64 50.68 25.85
N GLN A 4 -6.58 51.29 25.32
CA GLN A 4 -5.78 50.67 24.26
C GLN A 4 -5.39 49.25 24.70
N PRO A 5 -5.49 48.24 23.82
CA PRO A 5 -5.00 46.91 24.15
C PRO A 5 -3.51 47.00 24.51
N ASP A 6 -3.18 46.41 25.65
CA ASP A 6 -1.80 46.26 26.12
C ASP A 6 -0.97 45.61 25.01
N LYS A 7 -0.13 46.41 24.35
CA LYS A 7 0.65 46.01 23.17
C LYS A 7 1.59 44.84 23.48
N SER A 8 1.94 44.67 24.76
CA SER A 8 2.73 43.54 25.26
C SER A 8 1.99 42.21 25.11
N LYS A 9 0.74 42.12 25.59
CA LYS A 9 -0.09 40.91 25.53
C LYS A 9 -0.40 40.46 24.10
N LEU A 10 -0.61 41.42 23.19
CA LEU A 10 -0.80 41.14 21.77
C LEU A 10 0.46 40.54 21.13
N ARG A 11 1.65 41.06 21.46
CA ARG A 11 2.93 40.54 20.96
C ARG A 11 3.19 39.12 21.44
N THR A 12 2.96 38.85 22.74
CA THR A 12 3.13 37.50 23.29
C THR A 12 2.19 36.50 22.62
N ALA A 13 0.93 36.88 22.39
CA ALA A 13 -0.03 36.04 21.69
C ALA A 13 0.39 35.76 20.23
N THR A 14 0.91 36.75 19.50
CA THR A 14 1.40 36.55 18.13
C THR A 14 2.63 35.65 18.05
N ILE A 15 3.53 35.74 19.03
CA ILE A 15 4.72 34.87 19.11
C ILE A 15 4.28 33.43 19.39
N ALA A 16 3.38 33.23 20.35
CA ALA A 16 2.83 31.91 20.68
C ALA A 16 2.15 31.25 19.46
N THR A 17 1.40 32.02 18.67
CA THR A 17 0.79 31.50 17.43
C THR A 17 1.82 31.17 16.36
N GLY A 18 2.91 31.93 16.27
CA GLY A 18 4.01 31.63 15.35
C GLY A 18 4.70 30.31 15.70
N VAL A 19 4.97 30.09 16.99
CA VAL A 19 5.55 28.83 17.49
C VAL A 19 4.60 27.65 17.19
N LEU A 20 3.31 27.81 17.46
CA LEU A 20 2.32 26.78 17.15
C LEU A 20 2.23 26.47 15.65
N GLY A 21 2.37 27.48 14.79
CA GLY A 21 2.42 27.29 13.34
C GLY A 21 3.64 26.49 12.88
N VAL A 22 4.82 26.72 13.49
CA VAL A 22 6.03 25.93 13.21
C VAL A 22 5.85 24.48 13.66
N LEU A 23 5.29 24.26 14.85
CA LEU A 23 5.00 22.92 15.36
C LEU A 23 3.97 22.19 14.48
N TRP A 24 2.94 22.90 14.01
CA TRP A 24 1.95 22.36 13.07
C TRP A 24 2.60 21.89 11.77
N LEU A 25 3.49 22.69 11.19
CA LEU A 25 4.20 22.32 9.95
C LEU A 25 5.14 21.13 10.18
N ALA A 26 5.81 21.06 11.33
CA ALA A 26 6.67 19.93 11.68
C ALA A 26 5.86 18.63 11.84
N CYS A 27 4.74 18.65 12.57
CA CYS A 27 3.85 17.51 12.70
C CYS A 27 3.23 17.09 11.35
N TRP A 28 2.89 18.06 10.50
CA TRP A 28 2.40 17.77 9.15
C TRP A 28 3.48 17.13 8.27
N ALA A 29 4.72 17.63 8.31
CA ALA A 29 5.83 17.06 7.54
C ALA A 29 6.18 15.64 8.02
N ASP A 30 6.16 15.41 9.33
CA ASP A 30 6.34 14.06 9.87
C ASP A 30 5.21 13.12 9.42
N TRP A 31 3.95 13.57 9.50
CA TRP A 31 2.79 12.79 9.06
C TRP A 31 2.84 12.43 7.57
N GLN A 32 3.37 13.29 6.71
CA GLN A 32 3.40 13.07 5.26
C GLN A 32 4.66 12.34 4.75
N TYR A 33 5.82 12.54 5.38
CA TYR A 33 7.09 12.09 4.79
C TYR A 33 7.93 11.21 5.72
N PHE A 34 8.05 11.55 6.99
CA PHE A 34 9.07 10.94 7.87
C PHE A 34 8.52 9.80 8.73
N HIS A 35 7.23 9.81 9.05
CA HIS A 35 6.53 8.81 9.87
C HIS A 35 7.31 8.43 11.15
N GLN A 36 8.02 9.36 11.78
CA GLN A 36 8.81 9.09 12.99
C GLN A 36 7.94 9.08 14.25
N LEU A 37 6.80 9.79 14.25
CA LEU A 37 5.88 9.88 15.39
C LEU A 37 4.74 8.85 15.36
N THR A 38 5.00 7.61 14.89
CA THR A 38 3.99 6.53 14.80
C THR A 38 3.61 5.90 16.14
N GLY A 39 4.43 6.09 17.18
CA GLY A 39 4.17 5.60 18.54
C GLY A 39 2.97 6.26 19.24
N LEU A 40 2.57 5.73 20.39
CA LEU A 40 1.43 6.25 21.17
C LEU A 40 1.65 7.71 21.62
N VAL A 41 2.87 8.03 22.07
CA VAL A 41 3.28 9.41 22.42
C VAL A 41 3.23 10.32 21.20
N GLY A 42 3.73 9.85 20.04
CA GLY A 42 3.72 10.62 18.80
C GLY A 42 2.31 10.95 18.31
N ARG A 43 1.38 9.99 18.41
CA ARG A 43 -0.05 10.22 18.13
C ARG A 43 -0.67 11.28 19.05
N VAL A 44 -0.42 11.20 20.36
CA VAL A 44 -0.94 12.19 21.33
C VAL A 44 -0.40 13.58 21.03
N VAL A 45 0.88 13.71 20.68
CA VAL A 45 1.52 14.98 20.32
C VAL A 45 0.88 15.57 19.06
N SER A 46 0.74 14.78 17.98
CA SER A 46 0.14 15.24 16.72
C SER A 46 -1.32 15.70 16.92
N TRP A 47 -2.12 14.92 17.65
CA TRP A 47 -3.50 15.30 17.98
C TRP A 47 -3.58 16.60 18.79
N SER A 48 -2.68 16.76 19.76
CA SER A 48 -2.63 17.94 20.63
C SER A 48 -2.23 19.21 19.86
N VAL A 49 -1.24 19.11 18.97
CA VAL A 49 -0.81 20.24 18.12
C VAL A 49 -1.90 20.62 17.12
N PHE A 50 -2.53 19.65 16.47
CA PHE A 50 -3.58 19.93 15.47
C PHE A 50 -4.88 20.46 16.10
N THR A 51 -5.28 19.97 17.28
CA THR A 51 -6.44 20.52 17.99
C THR A 51 -6.16 21.94 18.51
N ALA A 52 -4.97 22.17 19.08
CA ALA A 52 -4.56 23.49 19.55
C ALA A 52 -4.54 24.52 18.41
N GLY A 53 -4.04 24.16 17.23
CA GLY A 53 -4.01 25.08 16.07
C GLY A 53 -5.39 25.47 15.57
N VAL A 54 -6.37 24.56 15.58
CA VAL A 54 -7.77 24.88 15.25
C VAL A 54 -8.37 25.84 16.27
N VAL A 55 -8.22 25.55 17.56
CA VAL A 55 -8.74 26.40 18.64
C VAL A 55 -8.17 27.80 18.55
N VAL A 56 -6.86 27.93 18.39
CA VAL A 56 -6.19 29.23 18.25
C VAL A 56 -6.68 29.99 17.01
N SER A 57 -6.88 29.30 15.89
CA SER A 57 -7.40 29.92 14.66
C SER A 57 -8.83 30.46 14.84
N LEU A 58 -9.70 29.72 15.52
CA LEU A 58 -11.07 30.15 15.84
C LEU A 58 -11.07 31.34 16.80
N VAL A 59 -10.18 31.35 17.79
CA VAL A 59 -10.03 32.47 18.74
C VAL A 59 -9.58 33.75 18.02
N TRP A 60 -8.64 33.65 17.08
CA TRP A 60 -8.22 34.79 16.25
C TRP A 60 -9.32 35.31 15.34
N LEU A 61 -10.07 34.41 14.71
CA LEU A 61 -11.23 34.77 13.89
C LEU A 61 -12.28 35.50 14.73
N TRP A 62 -12.66 34.93 15.87
CA TRP A 62 -13.60 35.55 16.80
C TRP A 62 -13.12 36.91 17.29
N TRP A 63 -11.84 37.04 17.65
CA TRP A 63 -11.30 38.29 18.13
C TRP A 63 -11.37 39.41 17.09
N TRP A 64 -11.13 39.09 15.83
CA TRP A 64 -11.09 40.05 14.74
C TRP A 64 -12.48 40.35 14.13
N THR A 65 -13.47 39.48 14.35
CA THR A 65 -14.89 39.73 14.02
C THR A 65 -15.59 40.69 14.98
N ARG A 66 -14.97 41.04 16.12
CA ARG A 66 -15.55 41.97 17.09
C ARG A 66 -15.83 43.36 16.46
N PRO A 67 -17.00 43.97 16.74
CA PRO A 67 -17.45 45.20 16.06
C PRO A 67 -16.46 46.37 16.13
N GLN A 68 -15.69 46.44 17.21
CA GLN A 68 -14.82 47.57 17.54
C GLN A 68 -13.46 47.55 16.82
N ARG A 69 -13.14 46.48 16.08
CA ARG A 69 -11.85 46.29 15.38
C ARG A 69 -12.00 45.78 13.94
N ARG A 70 -13.20 45.92 13.37
CA ARG A 70 -13.58 45.40 12.06
C ARG A 70 -12.85 46.14 10.94
N SER A 71 -11.61 45.76 10.66
CA SER A 71 -10.94 46.05 9.40
C SER A 71 -11.25 44.92 8.42
N SER A 72 -11.98 45.24 7.34
CA SER A 72 -12.49 44.28 6.37
C SER A 72 -11.41 43.41 5.71
N GLN A 73 -10.18 43.92 5.58
CA GLN A 73 -9.08 43.17 4.95
C GLN A 73 -8.47 42.15 5.90
N LYS A 74 -8.23 42.57 7.15
CA LYS A 74 -7.64 41.70 8.17
C LYS A 74 -8.64 40.60 8.61
N THR A 75 -9.95 40.87 8.65
CA THR A 75 -10.98 39.85 8.90
C THR A 75 -10.94 38.74 7.86
N SER A 76 -10.87 39.11 6.59
CA SER A 76 -10.86 38.13 5.50
C SER A 76 -9.57 37.32 5.46
N ALA A 77 -8.43 37.93 5.84
CA ALA A 77 -7.14 37.24 5.91
C ALA A 77 -7.15 36.15 6.99
N PHE A 78 -7.62 36.47 8.20
CA PHE A 78 -7.73 35.49 9.28
C PHE A 78 -8.80 34.42 8.99
N ALA A 79 -9.92 34.79 8.34
CA ALA A 79 -10.93 33.82 7.91
C ALA A 79 -10.38 32.82 6.88
N SER A 80 -9.59 33.30 5.91
CA SER A 80 -8.96 32.43 4.90
C SER A 80 -7.95 31.48 5.54
N ALA A 81 -7.11 31.99 6.45
CA ALA A 81 -6.15 31.15 7.19
C ALA A 81 -6.86 30.09 8.04
N CYS A 82 -7.94 30.45 8.74
CA CYS A 82 -8.73 29.53 9.53
C CYS A 82 -9.38 28.44 8.66
N ALA A 83 -9.88 28.78 7.47
CA ALA A 83 -10.46 27.81 6.54
C ALA A 83 -9.42 26.76 6.10
N VAL A 84 -8.18 27.18 5.79
CA VAL A 84 -7.10 26.25 5.42
C VAL A 84 -6.76 25.30 6.57
N VAL A 85 -6.64 25.83 7.80
CA VAL A 85 -6.34 25.02 8.99
C VAL A 85 -7.46 24.01 9.27
N LEU A 86 -8.72 24.40 9.13
CA LEU A 86 -9.87 23.51 9.30
C LEU A 86 -9.93 22.42 8.21
N CYS A 87 -9.65 22.78 6.96
CA CYS A 87 -9.58 21.84 5.83
C CYS A 87 -8.46 20.80 6.01
N GLN A 88 -7.32 21.20 6.57
CA GLN A 88 -6.22 20.28 6.86
C GLN A 88 -6.55 19.37 8.05
N TYR A 89 -7.16 19.92 9.10
CA TYR A 89 -7.59 19.16 10.28
C TYR A 89 -8.63 18.09 9.93
N SER A 90 -9.62 18.41 9.08
CA SER A 90 -10.65 17.43 8.68
C SER A 90 -10.05 16.24 7.92
N VAL A 91 -9.06 16.47 7.06
CA VAL A 91 -8.33 15.39 6.37
C VAL A 91 -7.53 14.55 7.36
N PHE A 92 -6.85 15.17 8.33
CA PHE A 92 -6.12 14.45 9.39
C PHE A 92 -7.05 13.57 10.23
N VAL A 93 -8.22 14.08 10.62
CA VAL A 93 -9.21 13.31 11.38
C VAL A 93 -9.69 12.10 10.57
N ALA A 94 -10.05 12.28 9.29
CA ALA A 94 -10.49 11.17 8.45
C ALA A 94 -9.41 10.08 8.25
N ASP A 95 -8.14 10.48 8.17
CA ASP A 95 -6.99 9.57 8.11
C ASP A 95 -6.82 8.78 9.40
N ALA A 96 -6.92 9.46 10.56
CA ALA A 96 -6.75 8.82 11.87
C ALA A 96 -7.82 7.78 12.19
N PHE A 97 -9.04 7.94 11.65
CA PHE A 97 -10.13 6.96 11.77
C PHE A 97 -10.13 5.87 10.67
N GLY A 98 -9.14 5.87 9.76
CA GLY A 98 -9.04 4.85 8.71
C GLY A 98 -10.08 4.96 7.59
N LEU A 99 -10.79 6.09 7.48
CA LEU A 99 -11.85 6.30 6.50
C LEU A 99 -11.28 6.75 5.15
N GLY A 100 -10.65 5.83 4.42
CA GLY A 100 -9.92 6.12 3.17
C GLY A 100 -10.75 6.87 2.12
N GLY A 101 -12.01 6.46 1.91
CA GLY A 101 -12.92 7.12 0.97
C GLY A 101 -13.27 8.57 1.37
N LEU A 102 -13.55 8.80 2.65
CA LEU A 102 -13.85 10.14 3.18
C LEU A 102 -12.61 11.05 3.15
N ARG A 103 -11.44 10.51 3.46
CA ARG A 103 -10.17 11.24 3.38
C ARG A 103 -9.93 11.76 1.98
N ALA A 104 -10.15 10.93 0.96
CA ALA A 104 -9.94 11.31 -0.44
C ALA A 104 -10.92 12.40 -0.90
N THR A 105 -12.20 12.31 -0.54
CA THR A 105 -13.19 13.34 -0.89
C THR A 105 -12.89 14.66 -0.17
N LEU A 106 -12.54 14.62 1.11
CA LEU A 106 -12.13 15.80 1.88
C LEU A 106 -10.87 16.43 1.30
N ALA A 107 -9.85 15.65 0.91
CA ALA A 107 -8.64 16.20 0.28
C ALA A 107 -8.93 16.91 -1.05
N ARG A 108 -9.83 16.35 -1.89
CA ARG A 108 -10.28 16.99 -3.14
C ARG A 108 -11.08 18.27 -2.87
N ALA A 109 -11.96 18.26 -1.86
CA ALA A 109 -12.71 19.45 -1.46
C ALA A 109 -11.77 20.55 -0.92
N SER A 110 -10.82 20.17 -0.07
CA SER A 110 -9.82 21.08 0.52
C SER A 110 -8.95 21.75 -0.54
N THR A 111 -8.49 21.00 -1.54
CA THR A 111 -7.71 21.56 -2.66
C THR A 111 -8.53 22.54 -3.50
N ALA A 112 -9.81 22.25 -3.77
CA ALA A 112 -10.71 23.18 -4.44
C ALA A 112 -10.96 24.46 -3.62
N ILE A 113 -11.13 24.35 -2.30
CA ILE A 113 -11.30 25.51 -1.41
C ILE A 113 -10.05 26.39 -1.40
N VAL A 114 -8.86 25.80 -1.29
CA VAL A 114 -7.59 26.54 -1.32
C VAL A 114 -7.40 27.26 -2.65
N PHE A 115 -7.77 26.62 -3.77
CA PHE A 115 -7.74 27.24 -5.09
C PHE A 115 -8.65 28.47 -5.17
N VAL A 116 -9.92 28.35 -4.75
CA VAL A 116 -10.89 29.46 -4.80
C VAL A 116 -10.48 30.59 -3.88
N LEU A 117 -10.02 30.29 -2.66
CA LEU A 117 -9.54 31.31 -1.71
C LEU A 117 -8.32 32.04 -2.25
N GLY A 118 -7.33 31.32 -2.79
CA GLY A 118 -6.15 31.92 -3.38
C GLY A 118 -6.49 32.79 -4.60
N LEU A 119 -7.40 32.32 -5.47
CA LEU A 119 -7.90 33.10 -6.60
C LEU A 119 -8.58 34.40 -6.12
N ALA A 120 -9.43 34.33 -5.09
CA ALA A 120 -10.08 35.51 -4.54
C ALA A 120 -9.07 36.55 -4.00
N TRP A 121 -7.99 36.10 -3.36
CA TRP A 121 -6.91 36.97 -2.90
C TRP A 121 -6.12 37.59 -4.05
N VAL A 122 -5.83 36.83 -5.10
CA VAL A 122 -5.13 37.34 -6.29
C VAL A 122 -5.99 38.37 -7.02
N ILE A 123 -7.29 38.10 -7.19
CA ILE A 123 -8.24 39.05 -7.77
C ILE A 123 -8.27 40.33 -6.93
N TRP A 124 -8.46 40.20 -5.61
CA TRP A 124 -8.47 41.35 -4.70
C TRP A 124 -7.18 42.17 -4.77
N TRP A 125 -6.02 41.50 -4.85
CA TRP A 125 -4.71 42.15 -4.94
C TRP A 125 -4.53 42.91 -6.26
N VAL A 126 -4.88 42.29 -7.39
CA VAL A 126 -4.81 42.91 -8.72
C VAL A 126 -5.78 44.10 -8.83
N ASP A 127 -7.02 43.94 -8.37
CA ASP A 127 -8.03 45.00 -8.40
C ASP A 127 -7.69 46.16 -7.45
N SER A 128 -7.16 45.88 -6.26
CA SER A 128 -6.73 46.92 -5.31
C SER A 128 -5.59 47.76 -5.89
N PHE A 129 -4.61 47.10 -6.53
CA PHE A 129 -3.49 47.79 -7.17
C PHE A 129 -3.92 48.60 -8.40
N ALA A 130 -4.81 48.04 -9.23
CA ALA A 130 -5.38 48.74 -10.37
C ALA A 130 -6.18 49.98 -9.93
N TYR A 131 -6.94 49.87 -8.83
CA TYR A 131 -7.70 50.97 -8.25
C TYR A 131 -6.80 52.08 -7.70
N ASP A 132 -5.76 51.73 -6.95
CA ASP A 132 -4.81 52.70 -6.38
C ASP A 132 -4.02 53.45 -7.45
N ARG A 133 -3.57 52.75 -8.51
CA ARG A 133 -2.94 53.39 -9.68
C ARG A 133 -3.89 54.31 -10.42
N ALA A 134 -5.14 53.88 -10.66
CA ALA A 134 -6.15 54.73 -11.29
C ALA A 134 -6.42 55.99 -10.45
N ARG A 135 -6.38 55.88 -9.12
CA ARG A 135 -6.53 57.01 -8.20
C ARG A 135 -5.32 57.96 -8.24
N GLN A 136 -4.10 57.44 -8.33
CA GLN A 136 -2.88 58.25 -8.46
C GLN A 136 -2.87 59.04 -9.78
N ARG A 137 -3.21 58.40 -10.90
CA ARG A 137 -3.33 59.07 -12.22
C ARG A 137 -4.34 60.22 -12.22
N ARG A 138 -5.46 60.07 -11.50
CA ARG A 138 -6.45 61.14 -11.32
C ARG A 138 -5.93 62.33 -10.50
N ARG A 139 -4.88 62.14 -9.68
CA ARG A 139 -4.31 63.19 -8.81
C ARG A 139 -3.17 63.96 -9.46
N THR A 140 -2.43 63.36 -10.39
CA THR A 140 -1.29 63.99 -11.09
C THR A 140 -1.42 63.85 -12.62
N PRO A 141 -2.43 64.50 -13.24
CA PRO A 141 -2.64 64.39 -14.69
C PRO A 141 -1.50 64.99 -15.53
N ASP A 142 -0.81 66.04 -15.04
CA ASP A 142 0.24 66.74 -15.80
C ASP A 142 1.56 65.97 -15.90
N GLN A 143 1.86 65.08 -14.94
CA GLN A 143 3.08 64.25 -14.96
C GLN A 143 2.95 63.06 -15.93
N ASP A 144 1.76 62.48 -16.07
CA ASP A 144 1.51 61.39 -17.03
C ASP A 144 1.50 61.89 -18.49
N ALA A 145 1.16 63.16 -18.74
CA ALA A 145 1.21 63.77 -20.07
C ALA A 145 2.65 64.02 -20.57
N GLN A 146 3.62 64.15 -19.65
CA GLN A 146 5.04 64.27 -19.96
C GLN A 146 5.77 62.92 -20.10
N ASP A 147 5.19 61.83 -19.59
CA ASP A 147 5.77 60.48 -19.73
C ASP A 147 5.54 59.98 -21.19
N ARG A 148 6.65 59.83 -21.92
CA ARG A 148 6.73 59.75 -23.39
C ARG A 148 5.72 58.78 -24.05
N PRO A 149 5.18 59.09 -25.26
CA PRO A 149 4.23 58.26 -26.03
C PRO A 149 4.84 56.98 -26.67
N GLY A 150 5.79 56.33 -25.98
CA GLY A 150 6.44 55.10 -26.43
C GLY A 150 6.88 54.14 -25.32
N LYS A 151 6.63 54.47 -24.05
CA LYS A 151 7.05 53.62 -22.92
C LYS A 151 6.05 52.47 -22.73
N ARG A 152 6.43 51.27 -23.17
CA ARG A 152 5.61 50.06 -23.00
C ARG A 152 5.57 49.66 -21.53
N ILE A 153 4.39 49.66 -20.93
CA ILE A 153 4.16 49.18 -19.57
C ILE A 153 4.05 47.65 -19.60
N TRP A 154 4.94 46.97 -18.87
CA TRP A 154 5.02 45.51 -18.78
C TRP A 154 4.35 44.93 -17.52
N ASP A 155 3.83 45.76 -16.63
CA ASP A 155 3.24 45.29 -15.36
C ASP A 155 1.82 44.71 -15.59
N PRO A 156 1.58 43.40 -15.33
CA PRO A 156 0.26 42.77 -15.49
C PRO A 156 -0.83 43.31 -14.59
N ARG A 157 -0.46 43.99 -13.51
CA ARG A 157 -1.41 44.58 -12.58
C ARG A 157 -1.94 45.92 -13.09
N ASP A 158 -1.36 46.48 -14.15
CA ASP A 158 -1.84 47.71 -14.78
C ASP A 158 -2.81 47.41 -15.92
N THR A 159 -4.00 47.99 -15.84
CA THR A 159 -4.99 47.95 -16.93
C THR A 159 -4.48 48.55 -18.25
N GLN A 160 -3.45 49.41 -18.20
CA GLN A 160 -2.86 50.06 -19.38
C GLN A 160 -1.64 49.32 -19.96
N ALA A 161 -1.32 48.11 -19.50
CA ALA A 161 -0.28 47.31 -20.11
C ALA A 161 -0.54 47.05 -21.61
N TRP A 162 0.55 47.04 -22.40
CA TRP A 162 0.46 47.07 -23.86
C TRP A 162 -0.27 45.85 -24.46
N TYR A 163 -0.15 44.69 -23.81
CA TYR A 163 -0.72 43.42 -24.26
C TYR A 163 -2.20 43.23 -23.88
N TYR A 164 -2.81 44.12 -23.10
CA TYR A 164 -4.27 44.10 -22.86
C TYR A 164 -5.06 44.79 -23.98
N GLY A 165 -4.39 45.40 -24.96
CA GLY A 165 -5.01 46.06 -26.09
C GLY A 165 -5.74 47.36 -25.72
N THR A 166 -6.52 47.89 -26.65
CA THR A 166 -7.24 49.17 -26.49
C THR A 166 -8.71 49.00 -26.10
N LYS A 167 -9.31 47.83 -26.38
CA LYS A 167 -10.71 47.51 -26.06
C LYS A 167 -10.80 46.59 -24.84
N ASN A 168 -11.77 46.82 -23.96
CA ASN A 168 -12.11 45.95 -22.82
C ASN A 168 -10.94 45.54 -21.91
N ARG A 169 -10.03 46.48 -21.63
CA ARG A 169 -8.80 46.26 -20.85
C ARG A 169 -9.01 45.55 -19.51
N LYS A 170 -10.10 45.87 -18.79
CA LYS A 170 -10.42 45.25 -17.50
C LYS A 170 -10.79 43.76 -17.63
N LEU A 171 -11.51 43.40 -18.70
CA LEU A 171 -11.86 42.00 -18.97
C LEU A 171 -10.61 41.19 -19.34
N ASN A 172 -9.74 41.76 -20.18
CA ASN A 172 -8.49 41.09 -20.54
C ASN A 172 -7.56 40.90 -19.33
N GLN A 173 -7.55 41.87 -18.40
CA GLN A 173 -6.83 41.75 -17.14
C GLN A 173 -7.41 40.63 -16.25
N SER A 174 -8.73 40.52 -16.10
CA SER A 174 -9.33 39.45 -15.27
C SER A 174 -9.10 38.06 -15.87
N VAL A 175 -9.23 37.92 -17.19
CA VAL A 175 -8.98 36.66 -17.91
C VAL A 175 -7.52 36.22 -17.79
N THR A 176 -6.56 37.12 -18.00
CA THR A 176 -5.14 36.80 -17.84
C THR A 176 -4.76 36.50 -16.40
N THR A 177 -5.35 37.20 -15.42
CA THR A 177 -5.16 36.90 -13.99
C THR A 177 -5.67 35.50 -13.65
N LEU A 178 -6.87 35.14 -14.13
CA LEU A 178 -7.47 33.83 -13.90
C LEU A 178 -6.63 32.70 -14.54
N LEU A 179 -6.25 32.85 -15.81
CA LEU A 179 -5.48 31.85 -16.54
C LEU A 179 -4.08 31.70 -15.95
N GLY A 180 -3.40 32.82 -15.65
CA GLY A 180 -2.07 32.81 -15.05
C GLY A 180 -2.05 32.19 -13.67
N TYR A 181 -3.03 32.51 -12.82
CA TYR A 181 -3.17 31.88 -11.51
C TYR A 181 -3.48 30.39 -11.62
N SER A 182 -4.40 29.99 -12.51
CA SER A 182 -4.77 28.58 -12.70
C SER A 182 -3.60 27.74 -13.19
N LEU A 183 -2.82 28.25 -14.15
CA LEU A 183 -1.63 27.58 -14.64
C LEU A 183 -0.56 27.47 -13.54
N SER A 184 -0.29 28.55 -12.81
CA SER A 184 0.70 28.56 -11.73
C SER A 184 0.30 27.62 -10.59
N PHE A 185 -0.99 27.62 -10.21
CA PHE A 185 -1.53 26.71 -9.21
C PHE A 185 -1.40 25.26 -9.66
N LEU A 186 -1.70 24.96 -10.92
CA LEU A 186 -1.54 23.61 -11.47
C LEU A 186 -0.08 23.16 -11.48
N LEU A 187 0.86 24.02 -11.87
CA LEU A 187 2.29 23.71 -11.85
C LEU A 187 2.81 23.48 -10.43
N VAL A 188 2.43 24.34 -9.48
CA VAL A 188 2.79 24.18 -8.07
C VAL A 188 2.14 22.92 -7.49
N PHE A 189 0.88 22.66 -7.83
CA PHE A 189 0.18 21.44 -7.43
C PHE A 189 0.92 20.21 -7.95
N MET A 190 1.26 20.13 -9.24
CA MET A 190 2.03 19.03 -9.81
C MET A 190 3.42 18.86 -9.17
N LEU A 191 4.10 19.97 -8.86
CA LEU A 191 5.41 19.96 -8.23
C LEU A 191 5.34 19.49 -6.77
N LEU A 192 4.35 19.94 -6.01
CA LEU A 192 4.14 19.56 -4.61
C LEU A 192 3.56 18.15 -4.46
N THR A 193 2.69 17.74 -5.38
CA THR A 193 2.21 16.37 -5.41
C THR A 193 3.25 15.41 -5.95
N GLN A 194 4.43 15.91 -6.39
CA GLN A 194 5.48 15.21 -7.13
C GLN A 194 4.88 14.02 -7.86
N VAL A 195 4.54 14.18 -9.14
CA VAL A 195 4.25 13.04 -10.02
C VAL A 195 5.53 12.16 -10.11
N GLY A 196 5.90 11.48 -9.03
CA GLY A 196 6.35 10.11 -9.10
C GLY A 196 5.26 9.44 -9.91
N GLY A 197 5.66 8.78 -10.99
CA GLY A 197 4.69 8.11 -11.83
C GLY A 197 3.79 7.19 -11.00
N CYS A 198 2.82 6.57 -11.66
CA CYS A 198 2.19 5.37 -11.15
C CYS A 198 3.22 4.22 -11.07
N HIS A 199 4.36 4.43 -10.41
CA HIS A 199 5.43 3.46 -10.25
C HIS A 199 5.54 3.16 -8.78
N GLU A 200 5.00 2.00 -8.42
CA GLU A 200 5.11 1.48 -7.07
C GLU A 200 6.31 0.54 -7.04
N VAL A 201 7.13 0.62 -5.99
CA VAL A 201 8.35 -0.17 -5.87
C VAL A 201 8.18 -1.19 -4.76
N TYR A 202 8.45 -2.45 -5.08
CA TYR A 202 8.57 -3.53 -4.11
C TYR A 202 10.04 -3.88 -3.89
N GLU A 203 10.46 -3.97 -2.62
CA GLU A 203 11.79 -4.42 -2.23
C GLU A 203 11.69 -5.52 -1.17
N MET A 204 12.33 -6.66 -1.44
CA MET A 204 12.43 -7.76 -0.48
C MET A 204 13.37 -7.40 0.69
N PRO A 205 13.18 -7.97 1.89
CA PRO A 205 14.12 -7.80 2.98
C PRO A 205 15.48 -8.42 2.64
N ALA A 206 16.56 -7.69 2.90
CA ALA A 206 17.93 -8.20 2.74
C ALA A 206 18.22 -9.35 3.72
N GLY A 207 18.91 -10.38 3.23
CA GLY A 207 19.51 -11.43 4.04
C GLY A 207 20.16 -12.52 3.18
N GLY A 208 20.75 -13.52 3.82
CA GLY A 208 21.69 -14.39 3.11
C GLY A 208 22.13 -15.64 3.84
N GLY A 209 21.22 -16.32 4.55
CA GLY A 209 21.45 -17.69 4.97
C GLY A 209 21.76 -18.59 3.76
N GLN A 210 22.76 -19.46 3.86
CA GLN A 210 22.93 -20.53 2.90
C GLN A 210 21.87 -21.60 3.18
N GLN A 211 21.10 -21.98 2.17
CA GLN A 211 20.24 -23.16 2.25
C GLN A 211 21.15 -24.38 2.41
N GLN A 212 21.21 -24.97 3.60
CA GLN A 212 21.74 -26.33 3.72
C GLN A 212 20.75 -27.25 3.03
N ALA A 213 21.16 -27.86 1.92
CA ALA A 213 20.39 -28.91 1.28
C ALA A 213 20.27 -30.04 2.30
N ILE A 214 19.11 -30.14 2.94
CA ILE A 214 18.80 -31.25 3.82
C ILE A 214 18.73 -32.49 2.93
N ALA A 215 19.82 -33.25 2.87
CA ALA A 215 19.84 -34.56 2.22
C ALA A 215 18.98 -35.49 3.07
N GLN A 216 17.71 -35.67 2.67
CA GLN A 216 16.83 -36.66 3.26
C GLN A 216 17.40 -38.05 2.97
N THR A 217 18.21 -38.55 3.90
CA THR A 217 18.69 -39.93 3.83
C THR A 217 17.56 -40.80 4.36
N VAL A 218 16.64 -41.22 3.51
CA VAL A 218 15.66 -42.24 3.89
C VAL A 218 16.44 -43.54 4.07
N LYS A 219 16.85 -43.84 5.31
CA LYS A 219 17.37 -45.16 5.64
C LYS A 219 16.21 -46.15 5.62
N VAL A 220 15.93 -46.69 4.44
CA VAL A 220 15.04 -47.85 4.31
C VAL A 220 15.76 -49.02 4.98
N GLN A 221 15.48 -49.28 6.26
CA GLN A 221 15.84 -50.55 6.88
C GLN A 221 14.97 -51.62 6.20
N ARG A 222 15.51 -52.26 5.16
CA ARG A 222 14.88 -53.41 4.54
C ARG A 222 14.95 -54.58 5.52
N VAL A 223 13.93 -54.73 6.36
CA VAL A 223 13.75 -55.93 7.18
C VAL A 223 13.37 -57.06 6.22
N ILE A 224 14.34 -57.92 5.90
CA ILE A 224 14.08 -59.14 5.12
C ILE A 224 13.30 -60.09 6.02
N GLN A 225 11.97 -60.04 5.93
CA GLN A 225 11.09 -60.99 6.60
C GLN A 225 11.23 -62.36 5.91
N LYS A 226 11.65 -63.38 6.66
CA LYS A 226 11.66 -64.76 6.15
C LYS A 226 10.22 -65.26 6.05
N LYS A 227 9.70 -65.43 4.84
CA LYS A 227 8.40 -66.06 4.61
C LYS A 227 8.53 -67.57 4.92
N TYR A 228 7.98 -68.01 6.04
CA TYR A 228 7.87 -69.45 6.33
C TYR A 228 6.77 -70.03 5.43
N VAL A 229 7.15 -70.93 4.52
CA VAL A 229 6.19 -71.72 3.75
C VAL A 229 5.80 -72.90 4.64
N ILE A 230 4.63 -72.81 5.26
CA ILE A 230 4.12 -73.86 6.16
C ILE A 230 3.37 -74.90 5.33
N ASN A 231 3.68 -76.18 5.54
CA ASN A 231 2.94 -77.27 4.93
C ASN A 231 1.54 -77.35 5.57
N PRO A 232 0.45 -77.14 4.80
CA PRO A 232 -0.91 -77.12 5.34
C PRO A 232 -1.37 -78.44 5.96
N PHE A 233 -0.64 -79.55 5.75
CA PHE A 233 -0.96 -80.86 6.32
C PHE A 233 -0.15 -81.23 7.57
N SER A 234 0.64 -80.31 8.13
CA SER A 234 1.38 -80.61 9.36
C SER A 234 0.44 -80.68 10.57
N SER A 235 0.65 -81.67 11.45
CA SER A 235 -0.14 -81.90 12.68
C SER A 235 0.06 -80.86 13.78
N ILE A 236 0.85 -79.81 13.53
CA ILE A 236 1.17 -78.74 14.48
C ILE A 236 0.38 -77.49 14.09
N LYS A 237 -0.55 -77.04 14.94
CA LYS A 237 -1.24 -75.76 14.77
C LYS A 237 -0.29 -74.62 15.10
N PHE A 238 0.21 -73.92 14.08
CA PHE A 238 0.93 -72.67 14.26
C PHE A 238 -0.06 -71.52 14.41
N ASN A 239 0.04 -70.78 15.52
CA ASN A 239 -0.73 -69.55 15.70
C ASN A 239 0.02 -68.42 15.00
N VAL A 240 -0.43 -68.04 13.80
CA VAL A 240 0.15 -66.93 13.05
C VAL A 240 -0.42 -65.64 13.63
N ARG A 241 0.42 -64.79 14.22
CA ARG A 241 0.01 -63.43 14.62
C ARG A 241 -0.22 -62.59 13.37
N ASP A 242 -1.25 -61.75 13.41
CA ASP A 242 -1.51 -60.77 12.35
C ASP A 242 -0.33 -59.80 12.19
N LEU A 243 -0.07 -59.46 10.93
CA LEU A 243 1.07 -58.66 10.50
C LEU A 243 0.75 -57.17 10.70
N ASP A 244 1.30 -56.54 11.73
CA ASP A 244 1.21 -55.08 11.90
C ASP A 244 2.12 -54.35 10.89
N ASP A 245 1.58 -53.25 10.36
CA ASP A 245 2.20 -52.40 9.33
C ASP A 245 3.59 -51.85 9.69
N VAL A 246 4.43 -51.72 8.66
CA VAL A 246 5.79 -51.19 8.76
C VAL A 246 5.75 -49.71 9.18
N LYS A 247 6.13 -49.41 10.42
CA LYS A 247 6.35 -48.03 10.86
C LYS A 247 7.66 -47.50 10.26
N LEU A 248 7.55 -46.54 9.34
CA LEU A 248 8.68 -45.74 8.88
C LEU A 248 9.21 -44.92 10.07
N GLN A 249 10.47 -45.12 10.44
CA GLN A 249 11.16 -44.25 11.40
C GLN A 249 11.83 -43.11 10.63
N PHE A 250 11.39 -41.88 10.88
CA PHE A 250 12.05 -40.67 10.39
C PHE A 250 13.09 -40.23 11.42
N ASP A 251 14.33 -39.92 10.99
CA ASP A 251 15.36 -39.40 11.88
C ASP A 251 15.03 -37.93 12.26
N GLU A 252 14.87 -37.69 13.56
CA GLU A 252 14.59 -36.39 14.23
C GLU A 252 15.68 -35.32 13.97
N ILE A 253 16.84 -35.75 13.44
CA ILE A 253 18.00 -34.92 13.07
C ILE A 253 17.63 -33.84 12.03
N THR A 254 16.53 -34.04 11.29
CA THR A 254 16.07 -33.12 10.24
C THR A 254 15.48 -31.82 10.79
N GLU A 255 14.93 -31.82 12.02
CA GLU A 255 14.18 -30.69 12.57
C GLU A 255 15.09 -29.53 13.05
N HIS A 256 16.38 -29.81 13.29
CA HIS A 256 17.29 -28.87 13.97
C HIS A 256 18.28 -28.12 13.07
N ALA A 257 18.27 -28.32 11.75
CA ALA A 257 19.31 -27.77 10.86
C ALA A 257 18.88 -26.57 9.97
N TYR A 258 17.65 -26.06 10.10
CA TYR A 258 17.20 -24.94 9.27
C TYR A 258 17.64 -23.59 9.83
N THR A 259 18.72 -23.00 9.27
CA THR A 259 19.01 -21.57 9.48
C THR A 259 18.24 -20.77 8.43
N VAL A 260 17.29 -19.93 8.87
CA VAL A 260 16.47 -19.15 7.94
C VAL A 260 17.33 -18.14 7.18
N GLY A 261 17.22 -18.13 5.86
CA GLY A 261 17.83 -17.15 4.96
C GLY A 261 18.18 -17.77 3.60
N TYR A 262 18.21 -16.94 2.55
CA TYR A 262 18.53 -17.39 1.18
C TYR A 262 19.49 -16.41 0.51
N GLY A 263 20.80 -16.68 0.50
CA GLY A 263 21.79 -15.81 -0.17
C GLY A 263 23.21 -15.84 0.41
N GLN A 264 24.01 -14.81 0.11
CA GLN A 264 25.29 -14.54 0.78
C GLN A 264 25.10 -13.37 1.77
N GLY A 265 25.18 -13.61 3.08
CA GLY A 265 25.12 -12.57 4.11
C GLY A 265 24.60 -13.06 5.47
N ALA A 266 24.71 -12.24 6.51
CA ALA A 266 24.13 -12.54 7.81
C ALA A 266 22.64 -12.13 7.84
N GLY A 267 21.73 -13.04 8.23
CA GLY A 267 20.31 -12.74 8.50
C GLY A 267 19.30 -13.47 7.61
N ALA A 268 18.02 -13.39 8.02
CA ALA A 268 16.94 -14.25 7.54
C ALA A 268 16.28 -13.87 6.20
N GLY A 269 16.68 -12.77 5.56
CA GLY A 269 16.11 -12.30 4.29
C GLY A 269 16.68 -12.98 3.02
N PHE A 270 16.49 -12.30 1.89
CA PHE A 270 16.79 -12.82 0.55
C PHE A 270 17.95 -12.08 -0.13
N ALA A 271 18.67 -12.81 -0.99
CA ALA A 271 19.68 -12.25 -1.87
C ALA A 271 19.05 -11.20 -2.80
N GLY A 272 19.67 -10.02 -2.82
CA GLY A 272 19.21 -8.89 -3.61
C GLY A 272 18.12 -8.02 -2.95
N GLY A 273 17.68 -8.35 -1.74
CA GLY A 273 16.85 -7.49 -0.91
C GLY A 273 17.60 -6.26 -0.37
N THR A 274 16.85 -5.31 0.21
CA THR A 274 17.36 -4.06 0.79
C THR A 274 17.12 -4.01 2.29
N SER A 275 17.82 -3.12 3.01
CA SER A 275 17.67 -2.97 4.47
C SER A 275 16.29 -2.46 4.90
N GLN A 276 15.63 -1.71 4.02
CA GLN A 276 14.28 -1.17 4.18
C GLN A 276 13.20 -2.07 3.59
N GLY A 277 13.59 -3.06 2.78
CA GLY A 277 12.67 -4.02 2.17
C GLY A 277 11.93 -4.84 3.21
N ARG A 278 10.67 -5.15 2.90
CA ARG A 278 9.75 -5.90 3.76
C ARG A 278 8.92 -6.83 2.88
N VAL A 279 8.63 -8.02 3.38
CA VAL A 279 7.63 -8.89 2.75
C VAL A 279 6.26 -8.24 2.91
N ARG A 280 5.52 -8.09 1.81
CA ARG A 280 4.14 -7.57 1.81
C ARG A 280 3.23 -8.65 1.25
N PHE A 281 2.08 -8.83 1.88
CA PHE A 281 1.03 -9.75 1.40
C PHE A 281 -0.04 -8.92 0.70
N ILE A 282 0.01 -8.88 -0.64
CA ILE A 282 -0.82 -8.00 -1.46
C ILE A 282 -2.04 -8.76 -1.96
N ARG A 283 -3.23 -8.36 -1.53
CA ARG A 283 -4.53 -8.88 -2.01
C ARG A 283 -4.88 -8.27 -3.37
N LEU A 284 -5.36 -9.09 -4.31
CA LEU A 284 -5.86 -8.62 -5.60
C LEU A 284 -7.34 -8.27 -5.52
N GLU A 285 -7.67 -7.04 -5.91
CA GLU A 285 -9.04 -6.58 -6.10
C GLU A 285 -9.49 -6.93 -7.52
N TYR A 286 -10.66 -7.58 -7.63
CA TYR A 286 -11.27 -7.95 -8.90
C TYR A 286 -12.78 -7.66 -8.90
N GLN A 287 -13.39 -7.56 -10.09
CA GLN A 287 -14.82 -7.33 -10.22
C GLN A 287 -15.60 -8.65 -10.10
N GLY A 288 -16.86 -8.59 -9.64
CA GLY A 288 -17.75 -9.77 -9.56
C GLY A 288 -17.99 -10.29 -8.14
N GLY A 289 -17.22 -9.82 -7.15
CA GLY A 289 -17.57 -9.86 -5.73
C GLY A 289 -16.47 -10.37 -4.81
N ASP A 290 -16.63 -10.01 -3.52
CA ASP A 290 -16.04 -10.60 -2.31
C ASP A 290 -14.53 -10.87 -2.26
N TRP A 291 -13.77 -10.18 -3.11
CA TRP A 291 -12.31 -10.13 -3.01
C TRP A 291 -11.83 -9.64 -1.64
N ASP A 292 -12.67 -8.98 -0.84
CA ASP A 292 -12.40 -8.39 0.47
C ASP A 292 -12.81 -9.27 1.66
N GLN A 293 -13.15 -10.55 1.44
CA GLN A 293 -13.35 -11.54 2.52
C GLN A 293 -12.18 -11.51 3.51
N ASP A 294 -12.52 -11.24 4.77
CA ASP A 294 -11.63 -11.19 5.95
C ASP A 294 -10.43 -10.24 5.81
N PHE A 295 -10.55 -9.26 4.91
CA PHE A 295 -9.49 -8.30 4.62
C PHE A 295 -9.34 -7.27 5.75
N GLY A 296 -8.13 -7.16 6.30
CA GLY A 296 -7.75 -6.12 7.26
C GLY A 296 -8.14 -6.36 8.73
N ILE A 297 -8.83 -7.46 9.05
CA ILE A 297 -9.30 -7.75 10.43
C ILE A 297 -8.92 -9.15 10.94
N GLY A 298 -8.42 -10.08 10.11
CA GLY A 298 -8.04 -11.40 10.63
C GLY A 298 -7.09 -12.17 9.73
N ALA A 299 -7.49 -12.55 8.51
CA ALA A 299 -6.74 -13.53 7.73
C ALA A 299 -5.38 -13.02 7.20
N ASP A 300 -5.40 -12.09 6.26
CA ASP A 300 -4.21 -11.63 5.53
C ASP A 300 -3.12 -11.05 6.45
N LEU A 301 -3.54 -10.33 7.50
CA LEU A 301 -2.61 -9.74 8.47
C LEU A 301 -1.97 -10.82 9.34
N ASN A 302 -2.76 -11.76 9.85
CA ASN A 302 -2.25 -12.83 10.70
C ASN A 302 -1.29 -13.73 9.92
N MET A 303 -1.61 -14.09 8.67
CA MET A 303 -0.68 -14.83 7.82
C MET A 303 0.62 -14.05 7.62
N LEU A 304 0.57 -12.75 7.37
CA LEU A 304 1.78 -11.94 7.22
C LEU A 304 2.60 -11.84 8.52
N VAL A 305 1.94 -11.70 9.67
CA VAL A 305 2.59 -11.67 10.99
C VAL A 305 3.20 -13.02 11.32
N GLU A 306 2.46 -14.11 11.17
CA GLU A 306 2.92 -15.49 11.37
C GLU A 306 4.10 -15.81 10.46
N TYR A 307 4.05 -15.40 9.20
CA TYR A 307 5.19 -15.51 8.29
C TYR A 307 6.44 -14.83 8.87
N GLY A 308 6.32 -13.59 9.35
CA GLY A 308 7.42 -12.85 9.95
C GLY A 308 7.95 -13.50 11.24
N LEU A 309 7.05 -14.02 12.08
CA LEU A 309 7.40 -14.72 13.33
C LEU A 309 8.14 -16.04 13.06
N ARG A 310 7.71 -16.80 12.05
CA ARG A 310 8.25 -18.10 11.66
C ARG A 310 9.60 -17.97 10.95
N THR A 311 9.68 -17.04 10.01
CA THR A 311 10.89 -16.86 9.18
C THR A 311 11.89 -15.87 9.76
N LYS A 312 11.51 -15.05 10.75
CA LYS A 312 12.32 -13.92 11.26
C LYS A 312 12.63 -12.87 10.20
N GLN A 313 11.89 -12.83 9.10
CA GLN A 313 12.02 -11.82 8.06
C GLN A 313 11.23 -10.56 8.41
N LYS A 314 11.67 -9.41 7.88
CA LYS A 314 10.92 -8.16 8.04
C LYS A 314 9.66 -8.22 7.19
N VAL A 315 8.51 -7.97 7.80
CA VAL A 315 7.19 -7.94 7.16
C VAL A 315 6.57 -6.55 7.26
N ALA A 316 5.62 -6.24 6.39
CA ALA A 316 4.83 -5.02 6.49
C ALA A 316 3.88 -5.07 7.69
N GLU A 317 3.51 -3.89 8.20
CA GLU A 317 2.70 -3.75 9.43
C GLU A 317 1.19 -3.74 9.16
N ARG A 318 0.78 -3.69 7.89
CA ARG A 318 -0.62 -3.53 7.48
C ARG A 318 -0.90 -4.40 6.27
N THR A 319 -2.17 -4.78 6.14
CA THR A 319 -2.68 -5.39 4.90
C THR A 319 -2.66 -4.38 3.77
N GLU A 320 -2.48 -4.88 2.55
CA GLU A 320 -2.49 -4.06 1.35
C GLU A 320 -3.27 -4.76 0.24
N SER A 321 -4.05 -3.99 -0.51
CA SER A 321 -4.78 -4.47 -1.67
C SER A 321 -4.41 -3.65 -2.91
N ARG A 322 -4.45 -4.27 -4.09
CA ARG A 322 -4.25 -3.59 -5.38
C ARG A 322 -5.23 -4.13 -6.41
N LEU A 323 -5.75 -3.24 -7.25
CA LEU A 323 -6.45 -3.64 -8.47
C LEU A 323 -5.50 -4.40 -9.38
N ILE A 324 -6.02 -5.38 -10.13
CA ILE A 324 -5.22 -6.12 -11.11
C ILE A 324 -4.49 -5.17 -12.07
N SER A 325 -5.17 -4.12 -12.55
CA SER A 325 -4.56 -3.13 -13.45
C SER A 325 -3.38 -2.37 -12.83
N GLN A 326 -3.33 -2.24 -11.50
CA GLN A 326 -2.25 -1.56 -10.80
C GLN A 326 -0.97 -2.41 -10.72
N LEU A 327 -1.01 -3.71 -11.04
CA LEU A 327 0.22 -4.51 -11.14
C LEU A 327 1.14 -4.04 -12.28
N ALA A 328 0.58 -3.33 -13.28
CA ALA A 328 1.35 -2.66 -14.32
C ALA A 328 2.30 -1.59 -13.76
N ASN A 329 1.95 -0.99 -12.63
CA ASN A 329 2.71 0.08 -11.98
C ASN A 329 4.02 -0.40 -11.37
N PHE A 330 4.18 -1.69 -11.11
CA PHE A 330 5.45 -2.20 -10.60
C PHE A 330 6.45 -2.38 -11.73
N PRO A 331 7.65 -1.76 -11.65
CA PRO A 331 8.69 -2.01 -12.64
C PRO A 331 9.18 -3.46 -12.55
N PRO A 332 9.70 -4.04 -13.66
CA PRO A 332 10.48 -5.27 -13.60
C PRO A 332 11.60 -5.15 -12.55
N GLU A 333 11.92 -6.25 -11.88
CA GLU A 333 12.92 -6.32 -10.78
C GLU A 333 12.54 -5.59 -9.47
N LYS A 334 11.47 -4.80 -9.49
CA LYS A 334 10.90 -4.11 -8.33
C LYS A 334 9.42 -4.44 -8.15
N SER A 335 9.03 -5.65 -8.52
CA SER A 335 7.67 -6.16 -8.41
C SER A 335 7.50 -7.09 -7.20
N PRO A 336 6.27 -7.22 -6.66
CA PRO A 336 6.02 -8.17 -5.59
C PRO A 336 6.25 -9.61 -6.08
N PRO A 337 6.93 -10.47 -5.31
CA PRO A 337 7.09 -11.89 -5.64
C PRO A 337 5.77 -12.65 -5.63
N LEU A 338 4.82 -12.23 -4.78
CA LEU A 338 3.54 -12.88 -4.58
C LEU A 338 2.41 -11.86 -4.53
N VAL A 339 1.28 -12.23 -5.14
CA VAL A 339 -0.02 -11.59 -4.93
C VAL A 339 -1.04 -12.67 -4.58
N TYR A 340 -2.00 -12.31 -3.73
CA TYR A 340 -3.00 -13.22 -3.17
C TYR A 340 -4.40 -12.90 -3.71
N MET A 341 -5.17 -13.93 -4.06
CA MET A 341 -6.55 -13.81 -4.53
C MET A 341 -7.40 -14.88 -3.85
N THR A 342 -8.49 -14.46 -3.20
CA THR A 342 -9.53 -15.38 -2.71
C THR A 342 -10.90 -14.73 -2.84
N GLY A 343 -11.93 -15.54 -2.70
CA GLY A 343 -13.32 -15.20 -2.95
C GLY A 343 -14.22 -16.44 -2.93
N GLN A 344 -15.52 -16.21 -2.85
CA GLN A 344 -16.55 -17.23 -3.02
C GLN A 344 -17.53 -16.90 -4.16
N LYS A 345 -17.58 -15.63 -4.61
CA LYS A 345 -18.49 -15.15 -5.66
C LYS A 345 -17.81 -15.16 -7.02
N SER A 346 -18.20 -14.22 -7.89
CA SER A 346 -17.78 -14.24 -9.28
C SER A 346 -16.44 -13.54 -9.50
N ILE A 347 -15.59 -14.11 -10.34
CA ILE A 347 -14.36 -13.48 -10.84
C ILE A 347 -14.63 -12.91 -12.24
N VAL A 348 -14.58 -11.59 -12.37
CA VAL A 348 -14.71 -10.85 -13.63
C VAL A 348 -13.42 -10.08 -13.87
N VAL A 349 -12.73 -10.43 -14.96
CA VAL A 349 -11.44 -9.84 -15.35
C VAL A 349 -11.51 -9.43 -16.82
N SER A 350 -11.23 -8.16 -17.07
CA SER A 350 -11.18 -7.56 -18.41
C SER A 350 -10.01 -8.10 -19.24
N ASN A 351 -10.03 -7.85 -20.55
CA ASN A 351 -8.93 -8.30 -21.42
C ASN A 351 -7.61 -7.57 -21.12
N ASP A 352 -7.66 -6.34 -20.63
CA ASP A 352 -6.45 -5.60 -20.27
C ASP A 352 -5.88 -6.10 -18.94
N GLU A 353 -6.72 -6.39 -17.95
CA GLU A 353 -6.28 -7.04 -16.71
C GLU A 353 -5.69 -8.44 -16.95
N VAL A 354 -6.22 -9.20 -17.91
CA VAL A 354 -5.62 -10.48 -18.33
C VAL A 354 -4.20 -10.28 -18.88
N LYS A 355 -3.95 -9.22 -19.67
CA LYS A 355 -2.60 -8.90 -20.17
C LYS A 355 -1.69 -8.52 -19.01
N VAL A 356 -2.16 -7.70 -18.08
CA VAL A 356 -1.39 -7.26 -16.91
C VAL A 356 -1.03 -8.45 -16.01
N LEU A 357 -1.95 -9.38 -15.74
CA LEU A 357 -1.63 -10.62 -14.99
C LEU A 357 -0.61 -11.47 -15.73
N ARG A 358 -0.74 -11.61 -17.06
CA ARG A 358 0.22 -12.39 -17.86
C ARG A 358 1.62 -11.77 -17.80
N GLU A 359 1.72 -10.46 -17.98
CA GLU A 359 2.98 -9.71 -17.86
C GLU A 359 3.59 -9.88 -16.46
N TYR A 360 2.78 -9.72 -15.41
CA TYR A 360 3.22 -9.91 -14.03
C TYR A 360 3.77 -11.32 -13.76
N LEU A 361 3.06 -12.35 -14.21
CA LEU A 361 3.46 -13.75 -14.00
C LEU A 361 4.67 -14.15 -14.82
N LEU A 362 4.79 -13.69 -16.07
CA LEU A 362 5.83 -14.15 -16.99
C LEU A 362 7.05 -13.22 -17.01
N GLU A 363 6.85 -11.91 -17.10
CA GLU A 363 7.93 -10.94 -17.32
C GLU A 363 8.47 -10.35 -16.01
N LYS A 364 7.59 -10.16 -15.01
CA LYS A 364 7.96 -9.61 -13.70
C LYS A 364 8.30 -10.68 -12.67
N HIS A 365 8.33 -11.95 -13.08
CA HIS A 365 8.67 -13.09 -12.24
C HIS A 365 7.79 -13.26 -10.98
N GLY A 366 6.58 -12.71 -11.02
CA GLY A 366 5.61 -12.83 -9.94
C GLY A 366 4.97 -14.22 -9.86
N MET A 367 4.26 -14.44 -8.76
CA MET A 367 3.45 -15.61 -8.51
C MET A 367 2.06 -15.20 -8.01
N LEU A 368 1.03 -15.93 -8.43
CA LEU A 368 -0.33 -15.80 -7.92
C LEU A 368 -0.60 -16.92 -6.90
N PHE A 369 -1.02 -16.56 -5.70
CA PHE A 369 -1.59 -17.49 -4.72
C PHE A 369 -3.10 -17.33 -4.75
N GLY A 370 -3.79 -18.33 -5.31
CA GLY A 370 -5.24 -18.43 -5.27
C GLY A 370 -5.69 -19.26 -4.08
N ASP A 371 -6.74 -18.82 -3.40
CA ASP A 371 -7.46 -19.60 -2.39
C ASP A 371 -8.95 -19.56 -2.70
N ASN A 372 -9.66 -20.65 -2.40
CA ASN A 372 -11.09 -20.76 -2.65
C ASN A 372 -11.85 -20.53 -1.36
N GLY A 373 -12.34 -19.31 -1.18
CA GLY A 373 -13.06 -18.84 0.00
C GLY A 373 -14.53 -19.25 0.08
N GLY A 374 -14.99 -20.28 -0.66
CA GLY A 374 -16.31 -20.84 -0.38
C GLY A 374 -17.11 -21.51 -1.49
N SER A 375 -16.66 -21.59 -2.75
CA SER A 375 -17.54 -22.15 -3.79
C SER A 375 -16.87 -22.89 -4.96
N ARG A 376 -17.57 -23.92 -5.46
CA ARG A 376 -17.21 -24.61 -6.71
C ARG A 376 -17.34 -23.69 -7.93
N HIS A 377 -18.20 -22.67 -7.85
CA HIS A 377 -18.34 -21.66 -8.89
C HIS A 377 -17.07 -20.80 -9.00
N PHE A 378 -16.54 -20.33 -7.86
CA PHE A 378 -15.28 -19.60 -7.79
C PHE A 378 -14.13 -20.44 -8.37
N HIS A 379 -14.04 -21.73 -8.02
CA HIS A 379 -13.07 -22.64 -8.61
C HIS A 379 -13.10 -22.65 -10.14
N ASN A 380 -14.27 -22.88 -10.72
CA ASN A 380 -14.43 -22.95 -12.17
C ASN A 380 -14.01 -21.63 -12.85
N GLN A 381 -14.32 -20.50 -12.23
CA GLN A 381 -13.95 -19.18 -12.74
C GLN A 381 -12.47 -18.86 -12.57
N PHE A 382 -11.84 -19.27 -11.47
CA PHE A 382 -10.40 -19.12 -11.28
C PHE A 382 -9.63 -19.89 -12.36
N VAL A 383 -10.01 -21.15 -12.61
CA VAL A 383 -9.42 -21.96 -13.67
C VAL A 383 -9.69 -21.35 -15.06
N ALA A 384 -10.89 -20.84 -15.32
CA ALA A 384 -11.22 -20.17 -16.58
C ALA A 384 -10.43 -18.87 -16.78
N MET A 385 -10.25 -18.08 -15.72
CA MET A 385 -9.39 -16.88 -15.72
C MET A 385 -7.95 -17.28 -16.04
N MET A 386 -7.40 -18.29 -15.36
CA MET A 386 -6.04 -18.75 -15.60
C MET A 386 -5.83 -19.30 -17.02
N ARG A 387 -6.82 -19.96 -17.62
CA ARG A 387 -6.78 -20.35 -19.05
C ARG A 387 -6.73 -19.13 -19.99
N ARG A 388 -7.33 -18.00 -19.63
CA ARG A 388 -7.20 -16.75 -20.39
C ARG A 388 -5.83 -16.12 -20.20
N VAL A 389 -5.29 -16.15 -18.97
CA VAL A 389 -3.97 -15.58 -18.63
C VAL A 389 -2.84 -16.42 -19.25
N LEU A 390 -2.88 -17.73 -19.11
CA LEU A 390 -1.88 -18.69 -19.60
C LEU A 390 -2.54 -19.75 -20.50
N PRO A 391 -2.87 -19.43 -21.77
CA PRO A 391 -3.65 -20.32 -22.64
C PRO A 391 -2.95 -21.63 -23.01
N ASN A 392 -1.62 -21.71 -22.84
CA ASN A 392 -0.82 -22.88 -23.18
C ASN A 392 -0.31 -23.65 -21.94
N VAL A 393 -0.85 -23.34 -20.75
CA VAL A 393 -0.40 -23.96 -19.49
C VAL A 393 -1.63 -24.51 -18.77
N ASP A 394 -1.71 -25.83 -18.68
CA ASP A 394 -2.76 -26.51 -17.95
C ASP A 394 -2.43 -26.60 -16.45
N PRO A 395 -3.45 -26.51 -15.56
CA PRO A 395 -3.24 -26.81 -14.15
C PRO A 395 -2.91 -28.28 -13.94
N VAL A 396 -1.98 -28.54 -13.02
CA VAL A 396 -1.66 -29.90 -12.55
C VAL A 396 -1.75 -29.97 -11.03
N PRO A 397 -2.11 -31.12 -10.44
CA PRO A 397 -2.00 -31.32 -9.00
C PRO A 397 -0.57 -31.06 -8.51
N VAL A 398 -0.41 -30.33 -7.42
CA VAL A 398 0.89 -30.07 -6.78
C VAL A 398 1.21 -31.23 -5.83
N PRO A 399 2.28 -32.01 -6.07
CA PRO A 399 2.63 -33.14 -5.22
C PRO A 399 3.09 -32.71 -3.83
N LEU A 400 2.76 -33.49 -2.78
CA LEU A 400 3.19 -33.23 -1.39
C LEU A 400 4.71 -33.32 -1.18
N ASP A 401 5.43 -33.96 -2.10
CA ASP A 401 6.89 -33.99 -2.13
C ASP A 401 7.50 -32.86 -2.97
N ASP A 402 6.71 -31.93 -3.50
CA ASP A 402 7.23 -30.71 -4.13
C ASP A 402 7.91 -29.81 -3.08
N VAL A 403 8.89 -29.01 -3.52
CA VAL A 403 9.62 -28.10 -2.63
C VAL A 403 8.69 -27.10 -1.94
N ILE A 404 7.60 -26.68 -2.61
CA ILE A 404 6.61 -25.75 -2.05
C ILE A 404 5.80 -26.35 -0.88
N HIS A 405 5.80 -27.67 -0.71
CA HIS A 405 5.17 -28.34 0.44
C HIS A 405 6.19 -28.81 1.50
N ARG A 406 7.49 -28.62 1.25
CA ARG A 406 8.56 -29.12 2.12
C ARG A 406 9.42 -28.03 2.77
N VAL A 407 9.36 -26.80 2.27
CA VAL A 407 10.26 -25.72 2.72
C VAL A 407 9.48 -24.41 2.94
N PRO A 408 9.66 -23.73 4.10
CA PRO A 408 10.50 -24.12 5.23
C PRO A 408 9.92 -25.24 6.12
N TYR A 409 8.63 -25.53 6.02
CA TYR A 409 7.97 -26.56 6.82
C TYR A 409 7.63 -27.78 5.98
N GLN A 410 7.76 -28.97 6.57
CA GLN A 410 7.28 -30.21 5.96
C GLN A 410 5.77 -30.32 6.20
N VAL A 411 4.98 -30.23 5.13
CA VAL A 411 3.51 -30.35 5.16
C VAL A 411 3.14 -31.74 4.61
N PRO A 412 2.86 -32.74 5.49
CA PRO A 412 2.73 -34.14 5.09
C PRO A 412 1.36 -34.51 4.46
N PHE A 413 0.40 -33.58 4.51
CA PHE A 413 -0.91 -33.67 3.88
C PHE A 413 -1.35 -32.26 3.48
N LEU A 414 -2.32 -32.13 2.58
CA LEU A 414 -2.84 -30.83 2.21
C LEU A 414 -3.94 -30.41 3.21
N PRO A 415 -3.71 -29.39 4.07
CA PRO A 415 -4.68 -28.97 5.07
C PRO A 415 -5.86 -28.21 4.43
N TYR A 416 -7.07 -28.45 4.92
CA TYR A 416 -8.29 -27.83 4.41
C TYR A 416 -9.16 -27.34 5.55
N VAL A 417 -9.77 -26.17 5.38
CA VAL A 417 -10.93 -25.77 6.19
C VAL A 417 -12.18 -26.40 5.61
N ALA A 418 -12.42 -26.18 4.31
CA ALA A 418 -13.56 -26.76 3.60
C ALA A 418 -13.24 -26.99 2.11
N PRO A 419 -13.35 -28.21 1.56
CA PRO A 419 -12.88 -28.54 0.20
C PRO A 419 -13.83 -28.08 -0.91
N HIS A 420 -13.94 -26.77 -1.15
CA HIS A 420 -14.88 -26.18 -2.12
C HIS A 420 -14.51 -26.42 -3.59
N GLY A 421 -13.22 -26.36 -3.90
CA GLY A 421 -12.67 -26.47 -5.26
C GLY A 421 -12.16 -27.85 -5.65
N GLY A 422 -12.26 -28.84 -4.76
CA GLY A 422 -11.69 -30.18 -4.95
C GLY A 422 -10.78 -30.59 -3.79
N THR A 423 -10.04 -31.67 -4.00
CA THR A 423 -9.20 -32.33 -2.99
C THR A 423 -7.70 -32.15 -3.20
N ASP A 424 -7.30 -31.53 -4.31
CA ASP A 424 -5.90 -31.34 -4.68
C ASP A 424 -5.61 -29.85 -4.93
N ALA A 425 -4.48 -29.37 -4.43
CA ALA A 425 -3.95 -28.07 -4.82
C ALA A 425 -3.53 -28.10 -6.28
N LEU A 426 -3.87 -27.06 -7.03
CA LEU A 426 -3.52 -26.94 -8.44
C LEU A 426 -2.36 -25.96 -8.62
N GLY A 427 -1.44 -26.31 -9.51
CA GLY A 427 -0.30 -25.49 -9.87
C GLY A 427 -0.22 -25.24 -11.37
N TRP A 428 0.25 -24.07 -11.75
CA TRP A 428 0.63 -23.74 -13.13
C TRP A 428 2.14 -23.57 -13.18
N ARG A 429 2.80 -24.31 -14.06
CA ARG A 429 4.27 -24.33 -14.14
C ARG A 429 4.74 -23.70 -15.44
N VAL A 430 5.68 -22.77 -15.34
CA VAL A 430 6.35 -22.14 -16.49
C VAL A 430 7.85 -22.10 -16.19
N GLU A 431 8.68 -22.48 -17.16
CA GLU A 431 10.15 -22.42 -17.05
C GLU A 431 10.71 -23.09 -15.78
N GLY A 432 10.07 -24.17 -15.33
CA GLY A 432 10.53 -24.95 -14.19
C GLY A 432 10.06 -24.45 -12.82
N ARG A 433 9.37 -23.30 -12.70
CA ARG A 433 8.80 -22.78 -11.45
C ARG A 433 7.27 -22.72 -11.44
N TRP A 434 6.67 -22.71 -10.25
CA TRP A 434 5.25 -22.42 -10.09
C TRP A 434 5.00 -20.93 -10.29
N VAL A 435 4.14 -20.59 -11.25
CA VAL A 435 3.65 -19.21 -11.47
C VAL A 435 2.30 -18.97 -10.80
N CYS A 436 1.57 -20.03 -10.50
CA CYS A 436 0.35 -19.98 -9.72
C CYS A 436 0.27 -21.21 -8.81
N TYR A 437 -0.11 -21.01 -7.57
CA TYR A 437 -0.53 -22.05 -6.63
C TYR A 437 -1.96 -21.75 -6.22
N TYR A 438 -2.86 -22.71 -6.39
CA TYR A 438 -4.27 -22.59 -6.08
C TYR A 438 -4.68 -23.62 -5.02
N HIS A 439 -5.12 -23.12 -3.89
CA HIS A 439 -5.66 -23.92 -2.80
C HIS A 439 -7.18 -24.07 -2.94
N PRO A 440 -7.73 -25.30 -2.94
CA PRO A 440 -9.15 -25.49 -3.20
C PRO A 440 -10.04 -25.39 -1.96
N GLY A 441 -9.50 -25.19 -0.75
CA GLY A 441 -10.32 -25.28 0.46
C GLY A 441 -10.05 -24.29 1.58
N ASP A 442 -10.31 -23.02 1.26
CA ASP A 442 -10.46 -21.88 2.18
C ASP A 442 -9.39 -21.79 3.25
N ILE A 443 -8.12 -21.69 2.82
CA ILE A 443 -7.02 -21.58 3.77
C ILE A 443 -7.05 -20.24 4.51
N GLY A 444 -7.67 -19.21 3.93
CA GLY A 444 -7.86 -17.89 4.53
C GLY A 444 -8.63 -17.94 5.84
N ASP A 445 -9.67 -18.76 5.93
CA ASP A 445 -10.46 -18.94 7.16
C ASP A 445 -9.64 -19.46 8.34
N ALA A 446 -8.64 -20.32 8.09
CA ALA A 446 -7.74 -20.78 9.14
C ALA A 446 -6.85 -19.65 9.70
N TRP A 447 -6.68 -18.57 8.93
CA TRP A 447 -5.85 -17.43 9.33
C TRP A 447 -6.61 -16.37 10.13
N THR A 448 -7.94 -16.47 10.29
CA THR A 448 -8.72 -15.52 11.09
C THR A 448 -8.35 -15.61 12.57
N ASP A 449 -8.70 -14.58 13.35
CA ASP A 449 -8.37 -14.48 14.79
C ASP A 449 -8.94 -15.65 15.62
N ASP A 450 -10.10 -16.18 15.22
CA ASP A 450 -10.75 -17.34 15.85
C ASP A 450 -10.51 -18.64 15.09
N HIS A 451 -9.68 -18.58 14.03
CA HIS A 451 -9.41 -19.66 13.08
C HIS A 451 -10.68 -20.29 12.50
N SER A 452 -11.82 -19.58 12.50
CA SER A 452 -13.13 -20.10 12.10
C SER A 452 -13.52 -21.42 12.80
N GLY A 453 -13.04 -21.64 14.03
CA GLY A 453 -13.28 -22.86 14.79
C GLY A 453 -12.53 -24.10 14.28
N VAL A 454 -11.56 -23.93 13.38
CA VAL A 454 -10.72 -24.99 12.82
C VAL A 454 -9.86 -25.61 13.94
N PRO A 455 -9.70 -26.95 14.00
CA PRO A 455 -8.83 -27.59 14.97
C PRO A 455 -7.37 -27.11 14.84
N LYS A 456 -6.65 -27.11 15.97
CA LYS A 456 -5.27 -26.60 16.05
C LYS A 456 -4.33 -27.26 15.06
N GLU A 457 -4.44 -28.57 14.92
CA GLU A 457 -3.60 -29.34 14.00
C GLU A 457 -3.79 -28.89 12.55
N ILE A 458 -5.00 -28.45 12.19
CA ILE A 458 -5.33 -28.02 10.83
C ILE A 458 -4.95 -26.56 10.61
N TYR A 459 -5.31 -25.63 11.50
CA TYR A 459 -4.94 -24.22 11.28
C TYR A 459 -3.42 -24.02 11.31
N GLU A 460 -2.69 -24.78 12.14
CA GLU A 460 -1.23 -24.73 12.19
C GLU A 460 -0.62 -25.21 10.87
N ALA A 461 -1.14 -26.31 10.31
CA ALA A 461 -0.74 -26.77 8.98
C ALA A 461 -1.08 -25.75 7.88
N CYS A 462 -2.22 -25.04 7.98
CA CYS A 462 -2.58 -23.94 7.08
C CYS A 462 -1.57 -22.79 7.14
N TYR A 463 -1.13 -22.36 8.33
CA TYR A 463 -0.08 -21.34 8.47
C TYR A 463 1.27 -21.81 7.93
N GLN A 464 1.62 -23.08 8.14
CA GLN A 464 2.85 -23.66 7.59
C GLN A 464 2.81 -23.70 6.06
N LEU A 465 1.69 -24.12 5.46
CA LEU A 465 1.51 -24.12 4.02
C LEU A 465 1.56 -22.70 3.43
N GLY A 466 0.83 -21.75 4.02
CA GLY A 466 0.89 -20.35 3.61
C GLY A 466 2.32 -19.79 3.71
N THR A 467 3.05 -20.14 4.77
CA THR A 467 4.46 -19.76 4.93
C THR A 467 5.33 -20.33 3.81
N ASN A 468 5.13 -21.60 3.45
CA ASN A 468 5.87 -22.23 2.36
C ASN A 468 5.60 -21.57 1.00
N VAL A 469 4.34 -21.27 0.67
CA VAL A 469 3.98 -20.63 -0.60
C VAL A 469 4.60 -19.22 -0.70
N ILE A 470 4.50 -18.42 0.37
CA ILE A 470 5.14 -17.10 0.43
C ILE A 470 6.66 -17.24 0.32
N PHE A 471 7.27 -18.17 1.06
CA PHE A 471 8.72 -18.35 1.03
C PHE A 471 9.21 -18.81 -0.36
N TYR A 472 8.54 -19.78 -0.98
CA TYR A 472 8.86 -20.27 -2.33
C TYR A 472 8.89 -19.15 -3.36
N SER A 473 7.84 -18.32 -3.41
CA SER A 473 7.76 -17.21 -4.37
C SER A 473 8.91 -16.21 -4.21
N HIS A 474 9.29 -15.88 -2.98
CA HIS A 474 10.39 -14.96 -2.69
C HIS A 474 11.75 -15.57 -3.02
N VAL A 475 11.94 -16.87 -2.79
CA VAL A 475 13.15 -17.60 -3.20
C VAL A 475 13.31 -17.59 -4.71
N GLU A 476 12.27 -17.93 -5.47
CA GLU A 476 12.31 -17.93 -6.94
C GLU A 476 12.57 -16.53 -7.49
N TYR A 477 11.91 -15.51 -6.94
CA TYR A 477 12.16 -14.12 -7.32
C TYR A 477 13.60 -13.67 -6.99
N SER A 478 14.14 -14.07 -5.84
CA SER A 478 15.53 -13.80 -5.44
C SER A 478 16.55 -14.46 -6.36
N LYS A 479 16.31 -15.72 -6.77
CA LYS A 479 17.13 -16.41 -7.78
C LYS A 479 17.11 -15.66 -9.10
N TRP A 480 15.93 -15.24 -9.56
CA TRP A 480 15.78 -14.48 -10.80
C TRP A 480 16.54 -13.15 -10.78
N LEU A 481 16.38 -12.34 -9.72
CA LEU A 481 17.14 -11.10 -9.55
C LEU A 481 18.65 -11.36 -9.55
N SER A 482 19.10 -12.41 -8.87
CA SER A 482 20.51 -12.78 -8.80
C SER A 482 21.07 -13.23 -10.15
N SER A 483 20.25 -13.89 -10.98
CA SER A 483 20.65 -14.31 -12.33
C SER A 483 20.85 -13.11 -13.26
N ARG A 484 19.98 -12.09 -13.15
CA ARG A 484 20.05 -10.87 -13.98
C ARG A 484 21.22 -9.96 -13.61
N ARG A 485 21.57 -9.86 -12.33
CA ARG A 485 22.75 -9.11 -11.87
C ARG A 485 24.09 -9.72 -12.29
N LYS A 486 24.10 -11.01 -12.63
CA LYS A 486 25.29 -11.75 -13.10
C LYS A 486 25.43 -11.76 -14.62
N ALA A 487 24.44 -11.26 -15.37
CA ALA A 487 24.55 -11.13 -16.81
C ALA A 487 25.50 -9.95 -17.14
N PRO A 488 26.53 -10.16 -17.98
CA PRO A 488 27.57 -9.17 -18.29
C PRO A 488 27.08 -7.95 -19.07
#